data_AF-A0A842CPX9-F1
#
_entry.id   AF-A0A842CPX9-F1
#
_cell.length_a   1.000
_cell.length_b   1.000
_cell.length_c   1.000
_cell.angle_alpha   90.00
_cell.angle_beta   90.00
_cell.angle_gamma   90.00
#
_symmetry.space_group_name_H-M   'P 1'
#
loop_
_entity.id
_entity.type
_entity.pdbx_description
1 polymer ?
#
loop_
_entity_poly.entity_id
_entity_poly.type
_entity_poly.pdbx_seq_one_letter_code
_entity_poly.pdbx_strand_id
1 'polypeptide(L)'
;MSERDREIDCWNQRLRHVTDDQYAKEREIRRQKQLLDEVDVIHNRNNQLFDALGSTWHRDREMAVFLDTQQQDYQRKHFHVVDDMAEEQVRLEREKRALLEKESDYYAARRKVALGGEQV
;
A
#
# COMPACT_ATOMS: atom_id res chain seq x y z
N MET A 1 35.34 -18.29 -18.54
CA MET A 1 34.03 -18.42 -17.86
C MET A 1 33.22 -19.46 -18.58
N SER A 2 32.75 -20.49 -17.87
CA SER A 2 31.86 -21.49 -18.45
C SER A 2 30.50 -20.86 -18.73
N GLU A 3 29.74 -21.45 -19.65
CA GLU A 3 28.38 -21.00 -19.97
C GLU A 3 27.46 -21.03 -18.74
N ARG A 4 27.65 -22.02 -17.86
CA ARG A 4 26.96 -22.09 -16.55
C ARG A 4 27.29 -20.92 -15.64
N ASP A 5 28.55 -20.47 -15.59
CA ASP A 5 28.93 -19.32 -14.74
C ASP A 5 28.21 -18.06 -15.19
N ARG A 6 28.11 -17.85 -16.52
CA ARG A 6 27.36 -16.72 -17.10
C ARG A 6 25.87 -16.78 -16.76
N GLU A 7 25.29 -17.98 -16.81
CA GLU A 7 23.88 -18.18 -16.50
C GLU A 7 23.59 -17.97 -15.01
N ILE A 8 24.46 -18.47 -14.12
CA ILE A 8 24.39 -18.21 -12.68
C ILE A 8 24.51 -16.71 -12.39
N ASP A 9 25.41 -16.01 -13.05
CA ASP A 9 25.57 -14.56 -12.90
C ASP A 9 24.32 -13.80 -13.36
N CYS A 10 23.69 -14.22 -14.47
CA CYS A 10 22.42 -13.66 -14.92
C CYS A 10 21.32 -13.85 -13.87
N TRP A 11 21.22 -15.03 -13.26
CA TRP A 11 20.27 -15.28 -12.18
C TRP A 11 20.59 -14.47 -10.92
N ASN A 12 21.86 -14.32 -10.55
CA ASN A 12 22.28 -13.47 -9.44
C ASN A 12 21.85 -12.01 -9.67
N GLN A 13 22.00 -11.50 -10.90
CA GLN A 13 21.57 -10.16 -11.25
C GLN A 13 20.04 -10.01 -11.15
N ARG A 14 19.28 -10.97 -11.67
CA ARG A 14 17.81 -10.98 -11.55
C ARG A 14 17.33 -11.03 -10.11
N LEU A 15 17.99 -11.81 -9.26
CA LEU A 15 17.71 -11.86 -7.82
C LEU A 15 17.95 -10.50 -7.16
N ARG A 16 19.08 -9.82 -7.45
CA ARG A 16 19.33 -8.47 -6.94
C ARG A 16 18.23 -7.49 -7.33
N HIS A 17 17.80 -7.50 -8.59
CA HIS A 17 16.73 -6.62 -9.06
C HIS A 17 15.40 -6.89 -8.32
N VAL A 18 15.03 -8.15 -8.11
CA VAL A 18 13.81 -8.47 -7.36
C VAL A 18 13.92 -8.06 -5.89
N THR A 19 15.10 -8.22 -5.28
CA THR A 19 15.35 -7.73 -3.93
C THR A 19 15.18 -6.20 -3.85
N ASP A 20 15.70 -5.44 -4.82
CA ASP A 20 15.52 -3.99 -4.89
C ASP A 20 14.04 -3.60 -5.05
N ASP A 21 13.30 -4.32 -5.92
CA ASP A 21 11.87 -4.13 -6.12
C ASP A 21 11.07 -4.41 -4.83
N GLN A 22 11.44 -5.46 -4.07
CA GLN A 22 10.83 -5.78 -2.78
C GLN A 22 11.09 -4.65 -1.76
N TYR A 23 12.32 -4.14 -1.66
CA TYR A 23 12.63 -3.01 -0.78
C TYR A 23 11.85 -1.75 -1.15
N ALA A 24 11.71 -1.46 -2.45
CA ALA A 24 10.88 -0.36 -2.91
C ALA A 24 9.41 -0.59 -2.52
N LYS A 25 8.89 -1.80 -2.70
CA LYS A 25 7.51 -2.17 -2.34
C LYS A 25 7.24 -2.03 -0.84
N GLU A 26 8.17 -2.44 0.02
CA GLU A 26 8.03 -2.27 1.47
C GLU A 26 8.02 -0.80 1.89
N ARG A 27 8.83 0.04 1.24
CA ARG A 27 8.78 1.49 1.49
C ARG A 27 7.42 2.07 1.10
N GLU A 28 6.87 1.64 -0.04
CA GLU A 28 5.55 2.09 -0.49
C GLU A 28 4.44 1.65 0.49
N ILE A 29 4.46 0.40 0.95
CA ILE A 29 3.51 -0.10 1.96
C ILE A 29 3.61 0.71 3.26
N ARG A 30 4.83 1.02 3.72
CA ARG A 30 5.02 1.87 4.91
C ARG A 30 4.45 3.27 4.72
N ARG A 31 4.67 3.86 3.55
CA ARG A 31 4.13 5.18 3.20
C ARG A 31 2.60 5.16 3.17
N GLN A 32 2.00 4.14 2.57
CA GLN A 32 0.53 3.99 2.53
C GLN A 32 -0.07 3.90 3.93
N LYS A 33 0.58 3.18 4.85
CA LYS A 33 0.15 3.11 6.27
C LYS A 33 0.24 4.47 6.96
N GLN A 34 1.31 5.23 6.74
CA GLN A 34 1.44 6.58 7.28
C GLN A 34 0.34 7.51 6.75
N LEU A 35 0.00 7.42 5.47
CA LEU A 35 -1.10 8.20 4.90
C LEU A 35 -2.45 7.82 5.53
N LEU A 36 -2.69 6.54 5.83
CA LEU A 36 -3.90 6.10 6.54
C LEU A 36 -3.98 6.74 7.93
N ASP A 37 -2.89 6.71 8.69
CA ASP A 37 -2.82 7.33 10.01
C ASP A 37 -3.08 8.86 9.93
N GLU A 38 -2.55 9.52 8.92
CA GLU A 38 -2.80 10.96 8.68
C GLU A 38 -4.26 11.26 8.34
N VAL A 39 -4.89 10.42 7.52
CA VAL A 39 -6.32 10.52 7.17
C VAL A 39 -7.19 10.37 8.43
N ASP A 40 -6.88 9.42 9.31
CA ASP A 40 -7.59 9.24 10.58
C ASP A 40 -7.44 10.45 11.51
N VAL A 41 -6.23 11.05 11.57
CA VAL A 41 -6.00 12.27 12.35
C VAL A 41 -6.82 13.44 11.80
N ILE A 42 -6.85 13.62 10.48
CA ILE A 42 -7.66 14.66 9.83
C ILE A 42 -9.15 14.43 10.10
N HIS A 43 -9.59 13.16 10.04
CA HIS A 43 -10.98 12.81 10.32
C HIS A 43 -11.41 13.17 11.73
N ASN A 44 -10.61 12.78 12.72
CA ASN A 44 -10.87 13.11 14.12
C ASN A 44 -10.90 14.63 14.36
N ARG A 45 -9.99 15.39 13.74
CA ARG A 45 -9.98 16.86 13.84
C ARG A 45 -11.22 17.49 13.21
N ASN A 46 -11.65 17.00 12.05
CA ASN A 46 -12.85 17.51 11.39
C ASN A 46 -14.11 17.22 12.21
N ASN A 47 -14.23 16.03 12.80
CA ASN A 47 -15.36 15.71 13.67
C ASN A 47 -15.41 16.67 14.87
N GLN A 48 -14.27 16.92 15.53
CA GLN A 48 -14.20 17.91 16.61
C GLN A 48 -14.59 19.32 16.17
N LEU A 49 -14.21 19.72 14.95
CA LEU A 49 -14.59 21.03 14.39
C LEU A 49 -16.10 21.11 14.12
N PHE A 50 -16.71 20.07 13.55
CA PHE A 50 -18.16 20.02 13.36
C PHE A 50 -18.91 20.08 14.69
N ASP A 51 -18.44 19.36 15.71
CA ASP A 51 -19.03 19.41 17.05
C ASP A 51 -18.92 20.81 17.67
N ALA A 52 -17.76 21.46 17.57
CA ALA A 52 -17.54 22.80 18.08
C ALA A 52 -18.41 23.85 17.36
N LEU A 53 -18.50 23.77 16.03
CA LEU A 53 -19.34 24.66 15.23
C LEU A 53 -20.82 24.43 15.52
N GLY A 54 -21.25 23.17 15.57
CA GLY A 54 -22.63 22.80 15.90
C GLY A 54 -23.04 23.29 17.29
N SER A 55 -22.16 23.13 18.29
CA SER A 55 -22.39 23.67 19.63
C SER A 55 -22.48 25.20 19.64
N THR A 56 -21.64 25.89 18.87
CA THR A 56 -21.63 27.35 18.80
C THR A 56 -22.90 27.91 18.15
N TRP A 57 -23.32 27.30 17.04
CA TRP A 57 -24.42 27.80 16.20
C TRP A 57 -25.77 27.09 16.45
N HIS A 58 -25.90 26.29 17.52
CA HIS A 58 -27.08 25.46 17.81
C HIS A 58 -28.44 26.21 17.88
N ARG A 59 -28.43 27.54 18.06
CA ARG A 59 -29.64 28.38 18.12
C ARG A 59 -30.05 28.93 16.77
N ASP A 60 -29.16 28.89 15.79
CA ASP A 60 -29.41 29.31 14.43
C ASP A 60 -29.79 28.08 13.59
N ARG A 61 -31.06 28.00 13.21
CA ARG A 61 -31.60 26.86 12.47
C ARG A 61 -31.00 26.75 11.07
N GLU A 62 -30.73 27.87 10.40
CA GLU A 62 -30.17 27.86 9.04
C GLU A 62 -28.73 27.35 9.09
N MET A 63 -27.95 27.86 10.04
CA MET A 63 -26.59 27.40 10.26
C MET A 63 -26.52 25.94 10.71
N ALA A 64 -27.44 25.47 11.55
CA ALA A 64 -27.49 24.07 11.97
C ALA A 64 -27.74 23.13 10.78
N VAL A 65 -28.68 23.46 9.89
CA VAL A 65 -28.95 22.69 8.67
C VAL A 65 -27.77 22.72 7.71
N PHE A 66 -27.13 23.88 7.56
CA PHE A 66 -25.94 24.03 6.74
C PHE A 66 -24.79 23.14 7.25
N LEU A 67 -24.49 23.18 8.55
CA LEU A 67 -23.40 22.40 9.15
C LEU A 67 -23.66 20.89 9.06
N ASP A 68 -24.89 20.43 9.30
CA ASP A 68 -25.27 19.02 9.11
C ASP A 68 -25.07 18.56 7.66
N THR A 69 -25.48 19.39 6.70
CA THR A 69 -25.26 19.10 5.27
C THR A 69 -23.77 19.00 4.94
N GLN A 70 -22.95 19.93 5.45
CA GLN A 70 -21.50 19.90 5.24
C GLN A 70 -20.83 18.70 5.92
N GLN A 71 -21.31 18.31 7.10
CA GLN A 71 -20.79 17.14 7.82
C GLN A 71 -21.10 15.85 7.05
N GLN A 72 -22.31 15.71 6.51
CA GLN A 72 -22.69 14.56 5.68
C GLN A 72 -21.88 14.50 4.38
N ASP A 73 -21.69 15.65 3.71
CA ASP A 73 -20.83 15.74 2.52
C ASP A 73 -19.39 15.34 2.83
N TYR A 74 -18.86 15.84 3.93
CA TYR A 74 -17.52 15.49 4.40
C TYR A 74 -17.40 14.00 4.70
N GLN A 75 -18.34 13.41 5.44
CA GLN A 75 -18.35 11.99 5.77
C GLN A 75 -18.36 11.12 4.50
N ARG A 76 -19.19 11.47 3.51
CA ARG A 76 -19.22 10.75 2.22
C ARG A 76 -17.87 10.76 1.52
N LYS A 77 -17.22 11.92 1.45
CA LYS A 77 -15.88 12.05 0.83
C LYS A 77 -14.83 11.29 1.63
N HIS A 78 -14.88 11.35 2.96
CA HIS A 78 -13.97 10.62 3.82
C HIS A 78 -14.08 9.10 3.62
N PHE A 79 -15.30 8.56 3.60
CA PHE A 79 -15.52 7.13 3.32
C PHE A 79 -14.94 6.72 1.97
N HIS A 80 -15.18 7.50 0.91
CA HIS A 80 -14.62 7.20 -0.41
C HIS A 80 -13.08 7.16 -0.39
N VAL A 81 -12.44 8.11 0.29
CA VAL A 81 -10.98 8.11 0.45
C VAL A 81 -10.49 6.86 1.19
N VAL A 82 -11.15 6.48 2.28
CA VAL A 82 -10.79 5.28 3.06
C VAL A 82 -10.96 4.00 2.22
N ASP A 83 -12.05 3.90 1.45
CA ASP A 83 -12.31 2.78 0.56
C ASP A 83 -11.22 2.65 -0.51
N ASP A 84 -10.87 3.75 -1.20
CA ASP A 84 -9.80 3.78 -2.20
C ASP A 84 -8.46 3.36 -1.60
N MET A 85 -8.16 3.80 -0.37
CA MET A 85 -6.94 3.42 0.33
C MET A 85 -6.92 1.95 0.75
N ALA A 86 -8.06 1.36 1.09
CA ALA A 86 -8.19 -0.06 1.38
C ALA A 86 -7.98 -0.92 0.12
N GLU A 87 -8.53 -0.49 -1.03
CA GLU A 87 -8.27 -1.14 -2.32
C GLU A 87 -6.78 -1.09 -2.69
N GLU A 88 -6.15 0.08 -2.51
CA GLU A 88 -4.73 0.27 -2.72
C GLU A 88 -3.89 -0.65 -1.83
N GLN A 89 -4.26 -0.79 -0.55
CA GLN A 89 -3.57 -1.70 0.37
C GLN A 89 -3.64 -3.16 -0.10
N VAL A 90 -4.81 -3.60 -0.56
CA VAL A 90 -5.00 -4.94 -1.13
C VAL A 90 -4.12 -5.12 -2.37
N ARG A 91 -4.03 -4.11 -3.24
CA ARG A 91 -3.17 -4.13 -4.42
C ARG A 91 -1.70 -4.28 -4.04
N LEU A 92 -1.20 -3.46 -3.13
CA LEU A 92 0.20 -3.49 -2.67
C LEU A 92 0.57 -4.84 -2.05
N GLU A 93 -0.31 -5.44 -1.25
CA GLU A 93 -0.07 -6.76 -0.65
C GLU A 93 -0.09 -7.90 -1.67
N ARG A 94 -0.86 -7.77 -2.76
CA ARG A 94 -0.81 -8.73 -3.89
C ARG A 94 0.50 -8.60 -4.65
N GLU A 95 0.93 -7.38 -4.95
CA GLU A 95 2.19 -7.13 -5.65
C GLU A 95 3.40 -7.59 -4.84
N LYS A 96 3.39 -7.37 -3.51
CA LYS A 96 4.42 -7.91 -2.61
C LYS A 96 4.51 -9.43 -2.70
N ARG A 97 3.38 -10.14 -2.68
CA ARG A 97 3.33 -11.59 -2.83
C ARG A 97 3.89 -12.05 -4.18
N ALA A 98 3.51 -11.38 -5.27
CA ALA A 98 4.04 -11.67 -6.59
C ALA A 98 5.57 -11.51 -6.67
N LEU A 99 6.14 -10.52 -5.97
CA LEU A 99 7.61 -10.36 -5.88
C LEU A 99 8.28 -11.47 -5.07
N LEU A 100 7.65 -11.99 -4.02
CA LEU A 100 8.16 -13.13 -3.26
C LEU A 100 8.12 -14.43 -4.08
N GLU A 101 7.04 -14.66 -4.82
CA GLU A 101 6.91 -15.80 -5.73
C GLU A 101 8.00 -15.73 -6.82
N LYS A 102 8.18 -14.56 -7.43
CA LYS A 102 9.21 -14.33 -8.45
C LYS A 102 10.63 -14.57 -7.93
N GLU A 103 10.92 -14.16 -6.70
CA GLU A 103 12.20 -14.44 -6.04
C GLU A 103 12.41 -15.94 -5.84
N SER A 104 11.39 -16.64 -5.33
CA SER A 104 11.41 -18.10 -5.15
C SER A 104 11.67 -18.83 -6.48
N ASP A 105 11.01 -18.42 -7.56
CA ASP A 105 11.21 -18.97 -8.89
C ASP A 105 12.65 -18.76 -9.40
N TYR A 106 13.22 -17.58 -9.15
CA TYR A 106 14.60 -17.28 -9.51
C TYR A 106 15.60 -18.13 -8.71
N TYR A 107 15.36 -18.35 -7.42
CA TYR A 107 16.17 -19.27 -6.62
C TYR A 107 16.08 -20.71 -7.12
N ALA A 108 14.87 -21.18 -7.47
CA ALA A 108 14.66 -22.51 -8.02
C ALA A 108 15.37 -22.70 -9.37
N ALA A 109 15.22 -21.74 -10.28
CA ALA A 109 15.88 -21.75 -11.59
C ALA A 109 17.41 -21.73 -11.46
N ARG A 110 17.95 -20.83 -10.63
CA ARG A 110 19.39 -20.77 -10.34
C ARG A 110 19.93 -22.09 -9.77
N ARG A 111 19.17 -22.74 -8.88
CA ARG A 111 19.56 -24.02 -8.28
C ARG A 111 19.61 -25.14 -9.32
N LYS A 112 18.66 -25.19 -10.26
CA LYS A 112 18.67 -26.17 -11.37
C LYS A 112 19.94 -26.03 -12.23
N VAL A 113 20.33 -24.80 -12.56
CA VAL A 113 21.56 -24.51 -13.31
C VAL A 113 22.81 -24.91 -12.51
N ALA A 114 22.84 -24.61 -11.22
CA ALA A 114 23.97 -24.95 -10.34
C ALA A 114 24.16 -26.46 -10.14
N LEU A 115 23.07 -27.24 -10.11
CA LEU A 115 23.10 -28.70 -9.92
C LEU A 115 23.24 -29.48 -11.24
N GLY A 116 23.23 -28.82 -12.40
CA GLY A 116 23.52 -29.44 -13.69
C GLY A 116 22.33 -30.03 -14.48
N GLY A 117 21.08 -29.70 -14.11
CA GLY A 117 19.87 -30.21 -14.78
C GLY A 117 19.54 -31.67 -14.42
N GLU A 118 18.28 -31.91 -14.05
CA GLU A 118 17.61 -33.21 -13.78
C GLU A 118 18.45 -34.34 -13.14
N GLN A 119 18.31 -34.50 -11.82
CA GLN A 119 18.28 -35.86 -11.28
C GLN A 119 16.89 -36.43 -11.58
N VAL A 120 16.86 -37.44 -12.45
CA VAL A 120 15.72 -38.32 -12.77
C VAL A 120 15.01 -38.79 -11.51
#